data_AF-A0A561SRL3-F1
#
_entry.id   AF-A0A561SRL3-F1
#
_cell.length_a   1.000
_cell.length_b   1.000
_cell.length_c   1.000
_cell.angle_alpha   90.00
_cell.angle_beta   90.00
_cell.angle_gamma   90.00
#
_symmetry.space_group_name_H-M   'P 1'
#
loop_
_entity.id
_entity.type
_entity.pdbx_description
1 polymer ?
#
loop_
_entity_poly.entity_id
_entity_poly.type
_entity_poly.pdbx_seq_one_letter_code
_entity_poly.pdbx_strand_id
1 'polypeptide(L)' 'MRKIISFTHATLDGYIDDPHEWSFQYSDEELQGYALKMTLAADALLLGRITYDGMAQA' A
#
# COMPACT_ATOMS: atom_id res chain seq x y z
N MET A 1 6.57 0.77 -23.46
CA MET A 1 6.03 -0.25 -22.53
C MET A 1 5.72 0.43 -21.20
N ARG A 2 4.56 0.18 -20.59
CA ARG A 2 4.25 0.67 -19.25
C ARG A 2 5.04 -0.10 -18.19
N LYS A 3 5.36 0.54 -17.06
CA LYS A 3 6.06 -0.11 -15.93
C LYS A 3 5.05 -0.81 -15.02
N ILE A 4 5.41 -1.99 -14.54
CA ILE A 4 4.72 -2.62 -13.41
C ILE A 4 5.45 -2.15 -12.15
N ILE A 5 4.69 -1.64 -11.18
CA ILE A 5 5.21 -1.15 -9.91
C ILE A 5 4.57 -1.96 -8.80
N SER A 6 5.39 -2.42 -7.85
CA SER A 6 4.93 -2.99 -6.59
C SER A 6 5.26 -2.01 -5.48
N PHE A 7 4.24 -1.66 -4.70
CA PHE A 7 4.35 -0.83 -3.50
C PHE A 7 3.65 -1.56 -2.37
N THR A 8 4.39 -1.89 -1.31
CA THR A 8 3.93 -2.79 -0.24
C THR A 8 4.67 -2.45 1.05
N HIS A 9 3.95 -2.46 2.16
CA HIS A 9 4.54 -2.37 3.49
C HIS A 9 5.06 -3.75 3.91
N ALA A 10 6.26 -3.80 4.47
CA ALA A 10 6.84 -5.01 5.03
C ALA A 10 7.57 -4.69 6.33
N THR A 11 7.54 -5.61 7.29
CA THR A 11 8.44 -5.60 8.45
C THR A 11 9.87 -5.92 8.04
N LEU A 12 10.83 -5.73 8.95
CA LEU A 12 12.25 -6.01 8.68
C LEU A 12 12.53 -7.48 8.31
N ASP A 13 11.76 -8.41 8.86
CA ASP A 13 11.81 -9.85 8.56
C ASP A 13 10.87 -10.28 7.41
N GLY A 14 10.20 -9.32 6.77
CA GLY A 14 9.45 -9.53 5.53
C GLY A 14 7.98 -9.93 5.69
N TYR A 15 7.40 -9.78 6.87
CA TYR A 15 5.96 -9.95 7.07
C TYR A 15 5.18 -8.80 6.43
N ILE A 16 4.11 -9.11 5.70
CA ILE A 16 3.33 -8.15 4.91
C ILE A 16 1.84 -8.12 5.27
N ASP A 17 1.40 -9.05 6.11
CA ASP A 17 -0.03 -9.21 6.43
C ASP A 17 -0.44 -8.25 7.56
N ASP A 18 -1.74 -8.01 7.69
CA ASP A 18 -2.35 -7.15 8.71
C ASP A 18 -1.61 -5.81 8.97
N PRO A 19 -1.25 -5.01 7.94
CA PRO A 19 -0.47 -3.79 8.13
C PRO A 19 -1.17 -2.77 9.03
N HIS A 20 -2.49 -2.78 9.10
CA HIS A 20 -3.27 -1.93 10.02
C HIS A 20 -2.93 -2.13 11.50
N GLU A 21 -2.39 -3.29 11.89
CA GLU A 21 -2.02 -3.59 13.28
C GLU A 21 -0.63 -3.04 13.66
N TRP A 22 0.28 -2.88 12.68
CA TRP A 22 1.68 -2.57 12.98
C TRP A 22 2.25 -1.38 12.21
N SER A 23 1.75 -1.05 11.01
CA SER A 23 2.36 -0.08 10.12
C SER A 23 2.06 1.38 10.49
N PHE A 24 0.94 1.65 11.17
CA PHE A 24 0.51 3.03 11.45
C PHE A 24 1.48 3.81 12.35
N GLN A 25 2.17 3.15 13.28
CA GLN A 25 3.21 3.80 14.11
C GLN A 25 4.45 4.24 13.30
N TYR A 26 4.58 3.75 12.07
CA TYR A 26 5.65 4.09 11.13
C TYR A 26 5.13 4.94 9.95
N SER A 27 3.90 5.46 10.06
CA SER A 27 3.26 6.29 9.04
C SER A 27 3.33 7.76 9.44
N ASP A 28 4.09 8.54 8.68
CA ASP A 28 4.13 10.00 8.79
C ASP A 28 3.48 10.66 7.57
N GLU A 29 3.39 12.00 7.59
CA GLU A 29 2.80 12.79 6.50
C GLU A 29 3.56 12.61 5.19
N GLU A 30 4.88 12.40 5.23
CA GLU A 30 5.71 12.21 4.05
C GLU A 30 5.37 10.89 3.36
N LEU A 31 5.33 9.79 4.11
CA LEU A 31 4.98 8.47 3.60
C LEU A 31 3.55 8.45 3.02
N GLN A 32 2.60 9.07 3.72
CA GLN A 32 1.22 9.18 3.25
C GLN A 32 1.13 9.96 1.94
N GLY A 33 1.82 11.11 1.85
CA GLY A 33 1.89 11.91 0.63
C GLY A 33 2.53 11.15 -0.53
N TYR A 34 3.60 10.39 -0.27
CA TYR A 34 4.25 9.55 -1.26
C TYR A 34 3.33 8.43 -1.76
N ALA A 35 2.66 7.70 -0.85
CA ALA A 35 1.73 6.62 -1.18
C ALA A 35 0.55 7.13 -2.03
N LEU A 36 -0.01 8.29 -1.68
CA LEU A 36 -1.09 8.92 -2.45
C LEU A 36 -0.61 9.31 -3.84
N LYS A 37 0.55 9.96 -3.97
CA LYS A 37 1.13 10.34 -5.25
C LYS A 37 1.38 9.13 -6.16
N MET A 38 1.91 8.04 -5.60
CA MET A 38 2.15 6.80 -6.33
C MET A 38 0.82 6.18 -6.83
N THR A 39 -0.20 6.17 -5.97
CA THR A 39 -1.52 5.64 -6.30
C THR A 39 -2.18 6.44 -7.43
N LEU A 40 -2.16 7.78 -7.32
CA LEU A 40 -2.76 8.68 -8.32
C LEU A 40 -1.97 8.72 -9.65
N ALA A 41 -0.68 8.37 -9.64
CA ALA A 41 0.12 8.28 -10.86
C ALA A 41 -0.12 6.98 -11.64
N ALA A 42 -0.81 5.99 -11.07
CA ALA A 42 -1.11 4.73 -11.72
C ALA A 42 -2.41 4.82 -12.54
N ASP A 43 -2.37 4.35 -13.79
CA ASP A 43 -3.57 4.24 -14.64
C ASP A 43 -4.57 3.18 -14.11
N ALA A 44 -4.08 2.19 -13.36
CA ALA A 44 -4.87 1.09 -12.80
C ALA A 44 -4.16 0.46 -11.58
N LEU A 45 -4.95 -0.13 -10.67
CA LEU A 45 -4.47 -0.92 -9.53
C LEU A 45 -4.80 -2.39 -9.73
N LEU A 46 -3.85 -3.27 -9.41
CA LEU A 46 -4.05 -4.73 -9.38
C LEU A 46 -3.98 -5.19 -7.92
N LEU A 47 -5.11 -5.63 -7.39
CA LEU A 47 -5.25 -6.03 -6.00
C LEU A 47 -5.84 -7.44 -5.91
N GLY A 48 -5.43 -8.20 -4.91
CA GLY A 48 -6.15 -9.42 -4.53
C GLY A 48 -7.51 -9.06 -3.93
N ARG A 49 -8.48 -9.98 -4.02
CA ARG A 49 -9.84 -9.76 -3.50
C ARG A 49 -9.84 -9.28 -2.04
N ILE A 50 -9.12 -9.97 -1.16
CA ILE A 50 -9.07 -9.65 0.28
C ILE A 50 -8.50 -8.24 0.50
N THR A 51 -7.44 -7.87 -0.21
CA THR A 51 -6.85 -6.53 -0.16
C THR A 51 -7.82 -5.46 -0.65
N TYR A 52 -8.53 -5.71 -1.76
CA TYR A 52 -9.54 -4.78 -2.28
C TYR A 52 -10.67 -4.56 -1.27
N ASP A 53 -11.22 -5.65 -0.71
CA ASP A 53 -12.32 -5.57 0.25
C ASP A 53 -11.92 -4.78 1.50
N GLY A 54 -10.71 -4.98 2.02
CA GLY A 54 -10.19 -4.24 3.16
C GLY A 54 -9.99 -2.74 2.88
N MET A 55 -9.48 -2.39 1.70
CA MET A 55 -9.27 -0.99 1.31
C MET A 55 -10.59 -0.27 0.98
N ALA A 56 -11.57 -0.96 0.42
CA ALA A 56 -12.86 -0.37 0.03
C ALA A 56 -13.78 -0.10 1.24
N GLN A 57 -13.51 -0.73 2.38
CA GLN A 57 -14.27 -0.58 3.62
C GLN A 57 -13.68 0.45 4.60
N ALA A 58 -12.39 0.79 4.43
CA ALA A 58 -11.68 1.78 5.23
C ALA A 58 -12.03 3.21 4.81
#